data_AF-E8U5A9-F1
#
_entry.id   AF-E8U5A9-F1
#
_cell.length_a   1.000
_cell.length_b   1.000
_cell.length_c   1.000
_cell.angle_alpha   90.00
_cell.angle_beta   90.00
_cell.angle_gamma   90.00
#
_symmetry.space_group_name_H-M   'P 1'
#
loop_
_entity.id
_entity.type
_entity.pdbx_description
1 polymer ?
#
loop_
_entity_poly.entity_id
_entity_poly.type
_entity_poly.pdbx_seq_one_letter_code
_entity_poly.pdbx_strand_id
1 'polypeptide(L)'
;MPAAARAAFAAGEERAALARLRNARDAQVPGSPGWALLERAVGVLLIHMLREVEGTFALERADAVLDAHGWPRPDLETLLGGAAPLP
;
A
#
# COMPACT_ATOMS: atom_id res chain seq x y z
N MET A 1 4.37 -4.56 5.95
CA MET A 1 3.20 -5.06 5.17
C MET A 1 2.66 -6.37 5.74
N PRO A 2 1.34 -6.63 5.68
CA PRO A 2 0.73 -7.87 6.18
C PRO A 2 1.17 -9.10 5.37
N ALA A 3 1.65 -10.15 6.04
CA ALA A 3 2.11 -11.37 5.37
C ALA A 3 1.02 -12.04 4.53
N ALA A 4 -0.22 -12.03 5.01
CA ALA A 4 -1.36 -12.59 4.28
C ALA A 4 -1.69 -11.83 2.99
N ALA A 5 -1.45 -10.51 2.94
CA ALA A 5 -1.66 -9.73 1.72
C ALA A 5 -0.60 -10.07 0.66
N ARG A 6 0.66 -10.23 1.07
CA ARG A 6 1.75 -10.69 0.19
C ARG A 6 1.48 -12.08 -0.38
N ALA A 7 1.08 -13.01 0.48
CA ALA A 7 0.78 -14.39 0.07
C ALA A 7 -0.37 -14.44 -0.96
N ALA A 8 -1.43 -13.68 -0.72
CA ALA A 8 -2.56 -13.59 -1.66
C ALA A 8 -2.13 -12.99 -3.01
N PHE A 9 -1.34 -11.91 -3.00
CA PHE A 9 -0.86 -11.32 -4.25
C PHE A 9 0.06 -12.28 -5.03
N ALA A 10 0.98 -12.96 -4.34
CA ALA A 10 1.87 -13.94 -4.96
C ALA A 10 1.11 -15.14 -5.57
N ALA A 11 -0.09 -15.44 -5.06
CA ALA A 11 -0.98 -16.46 -5.59
C ALA A 11 -1.89 -15.97 -6.74
N GLY A 12 -1.77 -14.71 -7.17
CA GLY A 12 -2.68 -14.11 -8.18
C GLY A 12 -4.08 -13.83 -7.63
N GLU A 13 -4.22 -13.66 -6.31
CA GLU A 13 -5.49 -13.33 -5.65
C GLU A 13 -5.55 -11.83 -5.30
N GLU A 14 -5.46 -10.94 -6.30
CA GLU A 14 -5.31 -9.48 -6.07
C GLU A 14 -6.48 -8.90 -5.27
N ARG A 15 -7.71 -9.37 -5.52
CA ARG A 15 -8.90 -8.96 -4.75
C ARG A 15 -8.76 -9.32 -3.27
N ALA A 16 -8.20 -10.49 -2.99
CA ALA A 16 -8.03 -11.00 -1.64
C ALA A 16 -6.84 -10.31 -0.95
N ALA A 17 -5.79 -9.96 -1.70
CA ALA A 17 -4.69 -9.11 -1.22
C ALA A 17 -5.20 -7.70 -0.85
N LEU A 18 -6.02 -7.09 -1.72
CA LEU A 18 -6.62 -5.77 -1.52
C LEU A 18 -7.50 -5.74 -0.27
N ALA A 19 -8.34 -6.75 -0.06
CA ALA A 19 -9.18 -6.85 1.13
C ALA A 19 -8.33 -6.90 2.41
N ARG A 20 -7.25 -7.69 2.41
CA ARG A 20 -6.33 -7.80 3.55
C ARG A 20 -5.59 -6.50 3.84
N LEU A 21 -5.16 -5.77 2.80
CA LEU A 21 -4.53 -4.45 2.96
C LEU A 21 -5.50 -3.43 3.54
N ARG A 22 -6.74 -3.36 3.03
CA ARG A 22 -7.77 -2.45 3.56
C ARG A 22 -8.09 -2.74 5.02
N ASN A 23 -8.28 -4.00 5.38
CA ASN A 23 -8.53 -4.38 6.78
C ASN A 23 -7.37 -3.98 7.69
N ALA A 24 -6.13 -4.20 7.25
CA ALA A 24 -4.95 -3.79 8.03
C ALA A 24 -4.83 -2.26 8.14
N ARG A 25 -5.14 -1.53 7.05
CA ARG A 25 -5.16 -0.06 7.02
C ARG A 25 -6.21 0.50 7.98
N ASP A 26 -7.40 -0.07 7.97
CA ASP A 26 -8.54 0.40 8.78
C ASP A 26 -8.33 0.13 10.27
N ALA A 27 -7.41 -0.79 10.62
CA ALA A 27 -6.93 -1.01 11.98
C ALA A 27 -5.86 0.00 12.43
N GLN A 28 -5.39 0.90 11.56
CA GLN A 28 -4.46 1.99 11.91
C GLN A 28 -5.21 3.30 12.16
N VAL A 29 -4.60 4.18 12.95
CA VAL A 29 -5.10 5.55 13.11
C VAL A 29 -4.97 6.29 11.78
N PRO A 30 -6.06 6.85 11.21
CA PRO A 30 -5.98 7.64 9.97
C PRO A 30 -4.97 8.78 10.09
N GLY A 31 -4.16 8.99 9.04
CA GLY A 31 -3.10 10.00 9.04
C GLY A 31 -1.82 9.62 9.79
N SER A 32 -1.75 8.44 10.40
CA SER A 32 -0.47 7.94 10.96
C SER A 32 0.46 7.41 9.86
N PRO A 33 1.79 7.33 10.10
CA PRO A 33 2.72 6.71 9.15
C PRO A 33 2.36 5.25 8.79
N GLY A 34 1.91 4.47 9.77
CA GLY A 34 1.47 3.09 9.57
C GLY A 34 0.25 3.00 8.65
N TRP A 35 -0.72 3.90 8.83
CA TRP A 35 -1.86 4.04 7.93
C TRP A 35 -1.41 4.42 6.51
N ALA A 36 -0.53 5.41 6.38
CA ALA A 36 -0.08 5.93 5.09
C ALA A 36 0.66 4.86 4.26
N LEU A 37 1.51 4.05 4.90
CA LEU A 37 2.17 2.92 4.23
C LEU A 37 1.16 1.91 3.65
N LEU A 38 0.10 1.61 4.41
CA LEU A 38 -0.94 0.66 3.96
C LEU A 38 -1.87 1.28 2.93
N GLU A 39 -2.21 2.56 3.07
CA GLU A 39 -2.98 3.31 2.08
C GLU A 39 -2.25 3.40 0.74
N ARG A 40 -0.94 3.65 0.78
CA ARG A 40 -0.10 3.62 -0.43
C ARG A 40 -0.12 2.23 -1.08
N ALA A 41 0.02 1.15 -0.30
CA ALA A 41 -0.08 -0.22 -0.80
C ALA A 41 -1.43 -0.54 -1.45
N VAL A 42 -2.52 -0.05 -0.86
CA VAL A 42 -3.86 -0.12 -1.47
C VAL A 42 -3.86 0.62 -2.80
N GLY A 43 -3.31 1.84 -2.86
CA GLY A 43 -3.24 2.64 -4.08
C GLY A 43 -2.49 1.94 -5.21
N VAL A 44 -1.30 1.42 -4.94
CA VAL A 44 -0.49 0.75 -5.98
C VAL A 44 -1.16 -0.54 -6.47
N LEU A 45 -1.76 -1.33 -5.56
CA LEU A 45 -2.51 -2.52 -5.96
C LEU A 45 -3.76 -2.19 -6.78
N LEU A 46 -4.44 -1.07 -6.49
CA LEU A 46 -5.57 -0.62 -7.30
C LEU A 46 -5.13 -0.24 -8.72
N ILE A 47 -4.02 0.48 -8.89
CA ILE A 47 -3.45 0.78 -10.21
C ILE A 47 -3.11 -0.51 -10.95
N HIS A 48 -2.47 -1.48 -10.29
CA HIS A 48 -2.17 -2.79 -10.86
C HIS A 48 -3.44 -3.52 -11.36
N MET A 49 -4.56 -3.36 -10.65
CA MET A 49 -5.87 -3.90 -11.04
C MET A 49 -6.65 -3.01 -12.04
N LEU A 50 -5.99 -2.05 -12.70
CA LEU A 50 -6.60 -1.11 -13.65
C LEU A 50 -7.66 -0.19 -13.04
N ARG A 51 -7.50 0.16 -11.76
CA ARG A 51 -8.36 1.11 -11.02
C ARG A 51 -7.61 2.40 -10.72
N GLU A 52 -7.26 3.11 -11.79
CA GLU A 52 -6.35 4.27 -11.73
C GLU A 52 -6.88 5.40 -10.86
N VAL A 53 -8.16 5.76 -10.98
CA VAL A 53 -8.73 6.89 -10.25
C VAL A 53 -8.67 6.65 -8.74
N GLU A 54 -9.17 5.51 -8.26
CA GLU A 54 -9.13 5.19 -6.83
C GLU A 54 -7.70 4.96 -6.35
N GLY A 55 -6.84 4.41 -7.20
CA GLY A 55 -5.42 4.24 -6.95
C GLY A 55 -4.73 5.58 -6.69
N THR A 56 -4.86 6.53 -7.61
CA THR A 56 -4.27 7.87 -7.51
C THR A 56 -4.72 8.59 -6.24
N PHE A 57 -6.03 8.58 -5.93
CA PHE A 57 -6.51 9.22 -4.70
C PHE A 57 -5.91 8.59 -3.43
N ALA A 58 -5.69 7.28 -3.39
CA ALA A 58 -5.04 6.64 -2.27
C ALA A 58 -3.55 7.01 -2.18
N LEU A 59 -2.84 7.07 -3.32
CA LEU A 59 -1.45 7.51 -3.36
C LEU A 59 -1.29 8.95 -2.89
N GLU A 60 -2.12 9.88 -3.37
CA GLU A 60 -2.05 11.30 -2.97
C GLU A 60 -2.23 11.50 -1.46
N ARG A 61 -3.22 10.82 -0.87
CA ARG A 61 -3.43 10.89 0.58
C ARG A 61 -2.26 10.31 1.38
N ALA A 62 -1.73 9.18 0.93
CA ALA A 62 -0.64 8.53 1.62
C ALA A 62 0.66 9.32 1.50
N ASP A 63 0.99 9.80 0.30
CA ASP A 63 2.22 10.53 0.02
C ASP A 63 2.29 11.82 0.81
N ALA A 64 1.17 12.56 0.92
CA ALA A 64 1.11 13.77 1.75
C ALA A 64 1.51 13.51 3.22
N VAL A 65 1.10 12.35 3.78
CA VAL A 65 1.45 11.96 5.16
C VAL A 65 2.91 11.51 5.23
N LEU A 66 3.36 10.65 4.31
CA LEU A 66 4.74 10.15 4.30
C LEU A 66 5.76 11.29 4.14
N ASP A 67 5.48 12.23 3.23
CA ASP A 67 6.32 13.40 2.99
C ASP A 67 6.43 14.29 4.24
N ALA A 68 5.30 14.55 4.91
CA ALA A 68 5.27 15.34 6.15
C ALA A 68 6.11 14.71 7.28
N HIS A 69 6.28 13.39 7.25
CA HIS A 69 7.12 12.66 8.20
C HIS A 69 8.54 12.39 7.69
N GLY A 70 8.88 12.75 6.45
CA GLY A 70 10.18 12.46 5.82
C GLY A 70 10.41 10.97 5.55
N TRP A 71 9.35 10.19 5.37
CA TRP A 71 9.43 8.76 5.13
C TRP A 71 9.53 8.46 3.62
N PRO A 72 10.26 7.40 3.22
CA PRO A 72 10.31 6.99 1.83
C PRO A 72 8.92 6.56 1.33
N ARG A 73 8.71 6.67 0.01
CA ARG A 73 7.47 6.26 -0.67
C ARG A 73 7.67 4.89 -1.30
N PRO A 74 7.39 3.78 -0.58
CA PRO A 74 7.64 2.46 -1.11
C PRO A 74 6.73 2.18 -2.32
N ASP A 75 7.27 1.49 -3.31
CA ASP A 75 6.56 1.03 -4.51
C ASP A 75 5.93 -0.36 -4.28
N LEU A 76 5.30 -0.91 -5.33
CA LEU A 76 4.63 -2.21 -5.24
C LEU A 76 5.58 -3.31 -4.75
N GLU A 77 6.78 -3.33 -5.30
CA GLU A 77 7.80 -4.32 -5.01
C GLU A 77 8.23 -4.24 -3.55
N THR A 78 8.59 -3.04 -3.08
CA THR A 78 8.98 -2.79 -1.69
C THR A 78 7.87 -3.14 -0.70
N LEU A 79 6.61 -2.87 -1.05
CA LEU A 79 5.46 -3.19 -0.20
C LEU A 79 5.18 -4.70 -0.19
N LEU A 80 5.35 -5.39 -1.31
CA LEU A 80 5.04 -6.80 -1.44
C LEU A 80 6.22 -7.75 -1.18
N GLY A 81 7.35 -7.23 -0.73
CA GLY A 81 8.46 -8.01 -0.18
C GLY A 81 9.65 -8.21 -1.11
N GLY A 82 9.73 -7.46 -2.21
CA GLY A 82 10.99 -7.22 -2.89
C GLY A 82 11.85 -6.25 -2.08
N ALA A 83 13.18 -6.38 -2.19
CA ALA A 83 14.11 -5.51 -1.52
C ALA A 83 13.85 -4.06 -1.94
N ALA A 84 13.69 -3.14 -0.98
CA ALA A 84 13.73 -1.72 -1.29
C ALA A 84 15.02 -1.43 -2.07
N PRO A 85 15.01 -0.62 -3.14
CA PRO A 85 16.26 -0.11 -3.69
C PRO A 85 16.99 0.61 -2.54
N LEU A 86 18.18 0.10 -2.21
CA LEU A 86 19.12 0.79 -1.34
C LEU A 86 19.52 2.13 -2.01
N PRO A 87 19.87 3.16 -1.22
CA PRO A 87 20.07 4.53 -1.69
C PRO A 87 21.08 4.67 -2.82
#